data_AF-A0A136KU78-F1
#
_entry.id   AF-A0A136KU78-F1
#
_cell.length_a   1.000
_cell.length_b   1.000
_cell.length_c   1.000
_cell.angle_alpha   90.00
_cell.angle_beta   90.00
_cell.angle_gamma   90.00
#
_symmetry.space_group_name_H-M   'P 1'
#
loop_
_entity.id
_entity.type
_entity.pdbx_description
1 polymer ?
#
loop_
_entity_poly.entity_id
_entity_poly.type
_entity_poly.pdbx_seq_one_letter_code
_entity_poly.pdbx_strand_id
1 'polypeptide(L)'
;MVFLLFVSWVQAQSAPTPVPTAGVLVVVSPPPTMTPLPTATETPPVTATCADQIVSLYVAATEACINKPSGYVCNAGSPLAAEPQGGVSSALAALGALVDAREVDAISSAAFVPENGQAGIAYIRPADPLLYSAFLLGDVHMRDISPADFPAWTSFVVETSDEHPACPSAPAPMVILQTQLGYGVRIVVNTISLFLNGTALVKTDDSATTFVLLSGVASALANGTEVAFNVGEQVSVAHASGDVSVPVSAPSNPVPYDPSLVVDLPIALFDRPILLPQPGYVITQGPVNMRSEPNTNAGVIVQVPAGEVLSVLGQNPAGDWLHVRRDNGESGWMFGDLLARSLGEVSAVYTLTPLPPQRFGELGRHARIIGVGGVPLRAGPDQIFPSMTSLSEGQDVVLLARSPYSPWVKVDVGGAVGWVPLLGLQTQAYIDALPVDYQAPNIPTPTIEPGSFGNAFPDPDNP
;
A
#
# COMPACT_ATOMS: atom_id res chain seq x y z
N MET A 1 -92.07 10.51 17.09
CA MET A 1 -93.14 9.70 17.69
C MET A 1 -92.76 8.23 17.48
N VAL A 2 -92.38 7.56 18.58
CA VAL A 2 -92.44 6.13 18.92
C VAL A 2 -92.24 5.05 17.82
N PHE A 3 -91.15 4.28 18.02
CA PHE A 3 -90.97 2.81 17.96
C PHE A 3 -91.90 1.93 17.10
N LEU A 4 -91.32 0.92 16.44
CA LEU A 4 -91.36 -0.47 16.91
C LEU A 4 -90.57 -1.44 16.01
N LEU A 5 -89.66 -2.17 16.65
CA LEU A 5 -89.14 -3.47 16.19
C LEU A 5 -90.27 -4.51 16.21
N PHE A 6 -90.28 -5.45 15.25
CA PHE A 6 -90.53 -6.86 15.55
C PHE A 6 -89.82 -7.77 14.54
N VAL A 7 -89.24 -8.83 15.11
CA VAL A 7 -88.47 -9.91 14.49
C VAL A 7 -89.41 -11.09 14.19
N SER A 8 -89.18 -11.83 13.10
CA SER A 8 -89.50 -13.27 13.02
C SER A 8 -88.70 -13.94 11.90
N TRP A 9 -88.37 -15.21 12.12
CA TRP A 9 -87.30 -16.01 11.48
C TRP A 9 -87.86 -17.10 10.53
N VAL A 10 -87.21 -17.24 9.36
CA VAL A 10 -86.75 -18.46 8.63
C VAL A 10 -87.81 -19.50 8.17
N GLN A 11 -87.89 -19.93 6.90
CA GLN A 11 -86.94 -20.83 6.21
C GLN A 11 -86.89 -20.68 4.68
N ALA A 12 -85.77 -21.18 4.16
CA ALA A 12 -85.20 -21.04 2.82
C ALA A 12 -85.92 -21.83 1.71
N GLN A 13 -85.78 -21.36 0.46
CA GLN A 13 -85.06 -22.06 -0.63
C GLN A 13 -85.28 -21.34 -1.97
N SER A 14 -84.18 -20.94 -2.63
CA SER A 14 -83.94 -21.25 -4.04
C SER A 14 -82.52 -20.81 -4.41
N ALA A 15 -81.83 -21.69 -5.12
CA ALA A 15 -80.41 -21.62 -5.43
C ALA A 15 -80.06 -20.42 -6.32
N PRO A 16 -78.92 -19.75 -6.09
CA PRO A 16 -78.45 -18.70 -6.97
C PRO A 16 -77.89 -19.28 -8.27
N THR A 17 -78.36 -18.71 -9.38
CA THR A 17 -77.79 -18.80 -10.72
C THR A 17 -76.29 -18.44 -10.68
N PRO A 18 -75.40 -19.27 -11.28
CA PRO A 18 -74.00 -18.94 -11.35
C PRO A 18 -73.78 -17.76 -12.30
N VAL A 19 -73.28 -16.66 -11.74
CA VAL A 19 -72.60 -15.58 -12.45
C VAL A 19 -71.42 -16.19 -13.21
N PRO A 20 -71.19 -15.86 -14.49
CA PRO A 20 -70.02 -16.34 -15.20
C PRO A 20 -68.76 -15.79 -14.54
N THR A 21 -68.03 -16.68 -13.87
CA THR A 21 -66.65 -16.45 -13.45
C THR A 21 -65.83 -16.22 -14.71
N ALA A 22 -65.28 -15.02 -14.86
CA ALA A 22 -64.24 -14.75 -15.84
C ALA A 22 -63.15 -15.80 -15.64
N GLY A 23 -62.97 -16.66 -16.63
CA GLY A 23 -61.92 -17.66 -16.65
C GLY A 23 -60.59 -16.97 -16.38
N VAL A 24 -59.82 -17.54 -15.45
CA VAL A 24 -58.39 -17.27 -15.35
C VAL A 24 -57.81 -17.71 -16.68
N LEU A 25 -57.63 -16.75 -17.58
CA LEU A 25 -56.74 -16.86 -18.71
C LEU A 25 -55.35 -17.05 -18.12
N VAL A 26 -54.93 -18.31 -17.99
CA VAL A 26 -53.51 -18.64 -17.99
C VAL A 26 -53.04 -18.29 -19.39
N VAL A 27 -52.73 -17.02 -19.61
CA VAL A 27 -51.78 -16.66 -20.65
C VAL A 27 -50.49 -17.31 -20.20
N VAL A 28 -50.14 -18.43 -20.82
CA VAL A 28 -48.75 -18.87 -20.82
C VAL A 28 -48.01 -17.76 -21.53
N SER A 29 -47.51 -16.78 -20.76
CA SER A 29 -46.50 -15.88 -21.28
C SER A 29 -45.35 -16.78 -21.70
N PRO A 30 -44.93 -16.78 -22.97
CA PRO A 30 -43.64 -17.39 -23.28
C PRO A 30 -42.62 -16.75 -22.32
N PRO A 31 -41.67 -17.52 -21.77
CA PRO A 31 -40.62 -16.95 -20.93
C PRO A 31 -40.04 -15.75 -21.68
N PRO A 32 -39.71 -14.65 -20.97
CA PRO A 32 -39.17 -13.46 -21.62
C PRO A 32 -38.07 -13.93 -22.55
N THR A 33 -38.24 -13.69 -23.84
CA THR A 33 -37.18 -13.93 -24.80
C THR A 33 -36.14 -12.89 -24.41
N MET A 34 -35.14 -13.32 -23.64
CA MET A 34 -33.94 -12.53 -23.51
C MET A 34 -33.48 -12.33 -24.94
N THR A 35 -33.57 -11.10 -25.45
CA THR A 35 -32.66 -10.68 -26.51
C THR A 35 -31.29 -11.18 -26.05
N PRO A 36 -30.59 -12.01 -26.84
CA PRO A 36 -29.25 -12.38 -26.47
C PRO A 36 -28.54 -11.08 -26.14
N LEU A 37 -27.98 -11.02 -24.93
CA LEU A 37 -27.03 -9.98 -24.55
C LEU A 37 -26.12 -9.82 -25.78
N PRO A 38 -25.88 -8.58 -26.28
CA PRO A 38 -24.97 -8.41 -27.41
C PRO A 38 -23.78 -9.28 -27.12
N THR A 39 -23.55 -10.30 -27.97
CA THR A 39 -22.43 -11.21 -27.83
C THR A 39 -21.26 -10.32 -27.52
N ALA A 40 -20.65 -10.50 -26.35
CA ALA A 40 -19.46 -9.76 -26.00
C ALA A 40 -18.59 -9.84 -27.26
N THR A 41 -18.40 -8.70 -27.93
CA THR A 41 -17.36 -8.60 -28.91
C THR A 41 -16.15 -8.99 -28.10
N GLU A 42 -15.62 -10.20 -28.34
CA GLU A 42 -14.41 -10.66 -27.68
C GLU A 42 -13.39 -9.55 -27.90
N THR A 43 -13.16 -8.75 -26.86
CA THR A 43 -11.91 -8.05 -26.70
C THR A 43 -10.87 -9.17 -26.75
N PRO A 44 -9.88 -9.07 -27.65
CA PRO A 44 -9.02 -10.20 -27.96
C PRO A 44 -8.36 -10.75 -26.67
N PRO A 45 -8.03 -12.05 -26.61
CA PRO A 45 -7.58 -12.75 -25.39
C PRO A 45 -6.23 -12.28 -24.81
N VAL A 46 -5.67 -11.19 -25.30
CA VAL A 46 -4.35 -10.66 -24.92
C VAL A 46 -4.37 -9.96 -23.55
N THR A 47 -5.52 -9.39 -23.13
CA THR A 47 -5.60 -8.59 -21.90
C THR A 47 -5.65 -9.42 -20.61
N ALA A 48 -6.28 -10.61 -20.63
CA ALA A 48 -6.34 -11.49 -19.46
C ALA A 48 -5.00 -12.21 -19.20
N THR A 49 -4.28 -12.58 -20.27
CA THR A 49 -2.98 -13.24 -20.14
C THR A 49 -1.92 -12.30 -19.60
N CYS A 50 -1.90 -11.03 -20.03
CA CYS A 50 -0.85 -10.14 -19.56
C CYS A 50 -0.93 -9.82 -18.06
N ALA A 51 -2.14 -9.55 -17.55
CA ALA A 51 -2.34 -9.26 -16.13
C ALA A 51 -1.92 -10.43 -15.24
N ASP A 52 -2.24 -11.68 -15.62
CA ASP A 52 -1.82 -12.85 -14.86
C ASP A 52 -0.30 -13.09 -14.95
N GLN A 53 0.29 -12.90 -16.14
CA GLN A 53 1.71 -13.07 -16.37
C GLN A 53 2.55 -12.04 -15.60
N ILE A 54 2.14 -10.77 -15.58
CA ILE A 54 2.88 -9.74 -14.86
C ILE A 54 2.82 -9.96 -13.34
N VAL A 55 1.67 -10.41 -12.81
CA VAL A 55 1.56 -10.79 -11.40
C VAL A 55 2.50 -11.94 -11.07
N SER A 56 2.61 -12.96 -11.94
CA SER A 56 3.58 -14.05 -11.74
C SER A 56 5.03 -13.54 -11.68
N LEU A 57 5.38 -12.52 -12.46
CA LEU A 57 6.71 -11.89 -12.41
C LEU A 57 6.91 -11.11 -11.10
N TYR A 58 5.87 -10.44 -10.59
CA TYR A 58 5.92 -9.75 -9.30
C TYR A 58 6.05 -10.71 -8.11
N VAL A 59 5.43 -11.89 -8.17
CA VAL A 59 5.64 -12.96 -7.18
C VAL A 59 7.11 -13.37 -7.18
N ALA A 60 7.68 -13.66 -8.36
CA ALA A 60 9.08 -14.04 -8.49
C ALA A 60 10.04 -12.95 -7.97
N ALA A 61 9.76 -11.68 -8.29
CA ALA A 61 10.50 -10.52 -7.78
C ALA A 61 10.45 -10.41 -6.25
N THR A 62 9.27 -10.67 -5.67
CA THR A 62 9.04 -10.63 -4.22
C THR A 62 9.90 -11.68 -3.52
N GLU A 63 9.87 -12.92 -3.99
CA GLU A 63 10.65 -14.02 -3.42
C GLU A 63 12.16 -13.84 -3.59
N ALA A 64 12.57 -13.23 -4.71
CA ALA A 64 13.96 -13.05 -5.07
C ALA A 64 14.66 -11.92 -4.28
N CYS A 65 14.02 -10.75 -4.13
CA CYS A 65 14.74 -9.53 -3.76
C CYS A 65 14.14 -8.71 -2.60
N ILE A 66 12.95 -9.04 -2.10
CA ILE A 66 12.40 -8.38 -0.91
C ILE A 66 13.17 -8.82 0.34
N ASN A 67 13.37 -7.89 1.28
CA ASN A 67 14.12 -8.09 2.53
C ASN A 67 15.59 -8.49 2.37
N LYS A 68 16.19 -8.26 1.19
CA LYS A 68 17.64 -8.39 1.00
C LYS A 68 18.38 -7.23 1.67
N PRO A 69 19.63 -7.43 2.13
CA PRO A 69 20.37 -6.43 2.88
C PRO A 69 20.67 -5.18 2.05
N SER A 70 20.97 -4.07 2.74
CA SER A 70 21.61 -2.90 2.15
C SER A 70 23.04 -3.20 1.70
N GLY A 71 23.60 -2.35 0.84
CA GLY A 71 24.90 -2.52 0.21
C GLY A 71 24.90 -3.31 -1.10
N TYR A 72 23.75 -3.71 -1.63
CA TYR A 72 23.66 -4.60 -2.80
C TYR A 72 22.68 -4.12 -3.87
N VAL A 73 23.01 -4.44 -5.11
CA VAL A 73 22.09 -4.50 -6.25
C VAL A 73 21.50 -5.91 -6.31
N CYS A 74 20.17 -6.00 -6.43
CA CYS A 74 19.45 -7.26 -6.58
C CYS A 74 18.70 -7.29 -7.92
N ASN A 75 18.95 -8.32 -8.73
CA ASN A 75 18.14 -8.57 -9.92
C ASN A 75 16.83 -9.26 -9.53
N ALA A 76 15.69 -8.61 -9.76
CA ALA A 76 14.37 -9.12 -9.41
C ALA A 76 13.51 -9.48 -10.62
N GLY A 77 14.08 -9.54 -11.82
CA GLY A 77 13.36 -9.87 -13.04
C GLY A 77 14.28 -10.49 -14.09
N SER A 78 14.31 -9.89 -15.28
CA SER A 78 15.17 -10.31 -16.38
C SER A 78 16.65 -9.98 -16.14
N PRO A 79 17.59 -10.65 -16.82
CA PRO A 79 19.03 -10.36 -16.71
C PRO A 79 19.33 -8.86 -16.85
N LEU A 80 20.09 -8.30 -15.91
CA LEU A 80 20.51 -6.90 -15.95
C LEU A 80 21.80 -6.76 -16.76
N ALA A 81 21.81 -5.83 -17.71
CA ALA A 81 23.06 -5.34 -18.27
C ALA A 81 23.71 -4.43 -17.22
N ALA A 82 24.98 -4.63 -16.90
CA ALA A 82 25.66 -3.84 -15.90
C ALA A 82 27.10 -3.52 -16.30
N GLU A 83 27.60 -2.38 -15.82
CA GLU A 83 28.99 -1.97 -15.97
C GLU A 83 29.71 -2.04 -14.61
N PRO A 84 30.99 -2.45 -14.58
CA PRO A 84 31.81 -2.90 -15.71
C PRO A 84 31.30 -4.19 -16.37
N GLN A 85 31.38 -4.24 -17.70
CA GLN A 85 30.93 -5.40 -18.49
C GLN A 85 31.73 -6.66 -18.13
N GLY A 86 31.12 -7.83 -18.31
CA GLY A 86 31.72 -9.12 -17.98
C GLY A 86 31.25 -9.63 -16.62
N GLY A 87 32.11 -9.60 -15.61
CA GLY A 87 31.87 -10.27 -14.31
C GLY A 87 30.61 -9.78 -13.60
N VAL A 88 30.42 -8.46 -13.50
CA VAL A 88 29.28 -7.84 -12.80
C VAL A 88 27.97 -8.12 -13.52
N SER A 89 27.90 -7.88 -14.84
CA SER A 89 26.70 -8.19 -15.63
C SER A 89 26.38 -9.69 -15.65
N SER A 90 27.39 -10.55 -15.72
CA SER A 90 27.18 -12.01 -15.64
C SER A 90 26.67 -12.42 -14.26
N ALA A 91 27.14 -11.78 -13.19
CA ALA A 91 26.69 -12.03 -11.83
C ALA A 91 25.22 -11.60 -11.63
N LEU A 92 24.81 -10.48 -12.22
CA LEU A 92 23.43 -9.98 -12.19
C LEU A 92 22.50 -10.63 -13.23
N ALA A 93 22.94 -11.68 -13.94
CA ALA A 93 22.10 -12.34 -14.94
C ALA A 93 20.98 -13.19 -14.34
N ALA A 94 21.18 -13.75 -13.13
CA ALA A 94 20.22 -14.62 -12.47
C ALA A 94 19.24 -13.86 -11.58
N LEU A 95 17.97 -14.29 -11.58
CA LEU A 95 16.96 -13.80 -10.65
C LEU A 95 17.41 -14.04 -9.19
N GLY A 96 17.31 -13.00 -8.37
CA GLY A 96 17.74 -12.98 -6.97
C GLY A 96 19.24 -12.85 -6.75
N ALA A 97 20.03 -12.67 -7.82
CA ALA A 97 21.46 -12.42 -7.69
C ALA A 97 21.73 -11.11 -6.96
N LEU A 98 22.75 -11.11 -6.11
CA LEU A 98 23.22 -9.97 -5.34
C LEU A 98 24.66 -9.62 -5.75
N VAL A 99 24.89 -8.36 -6.08
CA VAL A 99 26.23 -7.79 -6.29
C VAL A 99 26.40 -6.56 -5.42
N ASP A 100 27.57 -6.36 -4.83
CA ASP A 100 27.86 -5.18 -4.02
C ASP A 100 27.61 -3.92 -4.85
N ALA A 101 26.81 -2.99 -4.32
CA ALA A 101 26.42 -1.79 -5.05
C ALA A 101 27.61 -0.88 -5.39
N ARG A 102 28.73 -1.02 -4.70
CA ARG A 102 29.98 -0.27 -4.97
C ARG A 102 30.74 -0.76 -6.20
N GLU A 103 30.44 -1.97 -6.67
CA GLU A 103 31.09 -2.58 -7.83
C GLU A 103 30.29 -2.37 -9.12
N VAL A 104 29.18 -1.63 -9.05
CA VAL A 104 28.24 -1.43 -10.15
C VAL A 104 28.25 0.05 -10.55
N ASP A 105 28.84 0.33 -11.71
CA ASP A 105 28.96 1.68 -12.27
C ASP A 105 27.70 2.10 -13.04
N ALA A 106 27.04 1.15 -13.70
CA ALA A 106 25.79 1.39 -14.42
C ALA A 106 24.96 0.11 -14.49
N ILE A 107 23.64 0.27 -14.61
CA ILE A 107 22.70 -0.81 -14.87
C ILE A 107 21.69 -0.40 -15.94
N SER A 108 21.28 -1.36 -16.75
CA SER A 108 20.11 -1.25 -17.62
C SER A 108 19.17 -2.43 -17.39
N SER A 109 17.92 -2.14 -17.08
CA SER A 109 16.83 -3.10 -16.99
C SER A 109 16.04 -3.13 -18.29
N ALA A 110 15.38 -4.27 -18.58
CA ALA A 110 14.67 -4.45 -19.84
C ALA A 110 13.20 -3.94 -19.76
N ALA A 111 12.60 -3.62 -20.91
CA ALA A 111 11.17 -3.34 -20.98
C ALA A 111 10.31 -4.50 -20.45
N PHE A 112 9.09 -4.18 -19.97
CA PHE A 112 8.09 -5.17 -19.62
C PHE A 112 7.54 -5.84 -20.88
N VAL A 113 7.77 -7.14 -21.01
CA VAL A 113 7.14 -8.01 -22.01
C VAL A 113 6.69 -9.29 -21.30
N PRO A 114 5.63 -9.22 -20.47
CA PRO A 114 5.23 -10.33 -19.61
C PRO A 114 4.87 -11.61 -20.38
N GLU A 115 4.44 -11.48 -21.63
CA GLU A 115 4.13 -12.59 -22.54
C GLU A 115 5.35 -13.48 -22.80
N ASN A 116 6.55 -12.91 -22.72
CA ASN A 116 7.83 -13.60 -22.86
C ASN A 116 8.49 -13.89 -21.50
N GLY A 117 7.81 -13.62 -20.38
CA GLY A 117 8.38 -13.68 -19.04
C GLY A 117 9.45 -12.62 -18.78
N GLN A 118 9.45 -11.52 -19.55
CA GLN A 118 10.44 -10.46 -19.43
C GLN A 118 9.90 -9.31 -18.58
N ALA A 119 10.67 -8.90 -17.58
CA ALA A 119 10.36 -7.76 -16.73
C ALA A 119 11.64 -7.11 -16.23
N GLY A 120 11.84 -5.83 -16.52
CA GLY A 120 12.87 -5.02 -15.88
C GLY A 120 12.46 -4.68 -14.45
N ILE A 121 13.01 -5.41 -13.49
CA ILE A 121 12.81 -5.16 -12.06
C ILE A 121 14.15 -5.30 -11.36
N ALA A 122 14.60 -4.24 -10.71
CA ALA A 122 15.86 -4.25 -9.96
C ALA A 122 15.76 -3.40 -8.70
N TYR A 123 16.53 -3.78 -7.68
CA TYR A 123 16.68 -3.00 -6.46
C TYR A 123 18.14 -2.60 -6.32
N ILE A 124 18.41 -1.32 -6.10
CA ILE A 124 19.69 -0.84 -5.60
C ILE A 124 19.45 -0.39 -4.16
N ARG A 125 20.15 -1.02 -3.22
CA ARG A 125 20.19 -0.57 -1.83
C ARG A 125 21.62 -0.17 -1.53
N PRO A 126 22.00 1.10 -1.66
CA PRO A 126 23.37 1.51 -1.39
C PRO A 126 23.80 1.16 0.04
N ALA A 127 25.11 1.11 0.25
CA ALA A 127 25.67 0.86 1.57
C ALA A 127 25.52 2.09 2.49
N ASP A 128 25.64 1.88 3.80
CA ASP A 128 25.72 2.99 4.75
C ASP A 128 26.80 4.00 4.33
N PRO A 129 26.56 5.32 4.50
CA PRO A 129 25.46 5.94 5.25
C PRO A 129 24.21 6.29 4.41
N LEU A 130 24.07 5.78 3.18
CA LEU A 130 22.95 6.12 2.30
C LEU A 130 21.69 5.32 2.67
N LEU A 131 20.80 5.93 3.45
CA LEU A 131 19.59 5.27 3.97
C LEU A 131 18.38 5.36 3.01
N TYR A 132 18.58 4.95 1.76
CA TYR A 132 17.50 4.84 0.78
C TYR A 132 17.65 3.59 -0.09
N SER A 133 16.58 3.24 -0.82
CA SER A 133 16.63 2.27 -1.91
C SER A 133 16.10 2.89 -3.19
N ALA A 134 16.69 2.48 -4.32
CA ALA A 134 16.17 2.75 -5.66
C ALA A 134 15.58 1.47 -6.22
N PHE A 135 14.36 1.54 -6.73
CA PHE A 135 13.63 0.43 -7.31
C PHE A 135 13.29 0.76 -8.76
N LEU A 136 13.89 0.02 -9.68
CA LEU A 136 13.75 0.22 -11.12
C LEU A 136 12.60 -0.64 -11.63
N LEU A 137 11.75 -0.04 -12.47
CA LEU A 137 10.64 -0.69 -13.13
C LEU A 137 10.71 -0.40 -14.63
N GLY A 138 10.71 -1.44 -15.45
CA GLY A 138 10.69 -1.34 -16.91
C GLY A 138 12.06 -1.06 -17.52
N ASP A 139 12.06 -0.43 -18.69
CA ASP A 139 13.26 -0.05 -19.43
C ASP A 139 13.88 1.22 -18.83
N VAL A 140 14.90 1.01 -18.00
CA VAL A 140 15.55 2.06 -17.23
C VAL A 140 17.05 1.88 -17.33
N HIS A 141 17.75 2.96 -17.64
CA HIS A 141 19.19 3.05 -17.53
C HIS A 141 19.56 3.94 -16.34
N MET A 142 20.44 3.44 -15.47
CA MET A 142 21.00 4.22 -14.37
C MET A 142 22.53 4.11 -14.38
N ARG A 143 23.21 5.24 -14.16
CA ARG A 143 24.67 5.29 -14.06
C ARG A 143 25.09 6.06 -12.81
N ASP A 144 25.94 5.46 -11.99
CA ASP A 144 26.59 6.16 -10.89
C ASP A 144 27.60 7.17 -11.43
N ILE A 145 27.49 8.41 -10.98
CA ILE A 145 28.42 9.50 -11.26
C ILE A 145 28.90 10.15 -9.95
N SER A 146 28.84 9.41 -8.85
CA SER A 146 29.32 9.84 -7.54
C SER A 146 30.81 10.19 -7.62
N PRO A 147 31.24 11.36 -7.11
CA PRO A 147 32.66 11.67 -7.03
C PRO A 147 33.37 10.68 -6.11
N ALA A 148 34.67 10.45 -6.33
CA ALA A 148 35.44 9.41 -5.62
C ALA A 148 35.46 9.54 -4.08
N ASP A 149 35.24 10.75 -3.54
CA ASP A 149 35.21 11.01 -2.10
C ASP A 149 33.83 10.74 -1.46
N PHE A 150 32.83 10.41 -2.28
CA PHE A 150 31.46 10.16 -1.85
C PHE A 150 31.09 8.68 -2.01
N PRO A 151 30.22 8.13 -1.14
CA PRO A 151 29.70 6.78 -1.33
C PRO A 151 29.11 6.58 -2.73
N ALA A 152 29.30 5.39 -3.31
CA ALA A 152 28.66 5.02 -4.57
C ALA A 152 27.14 5.26 -4.49
N TRP A 153 26.55 5.71 -5.60
CA TRP A 153 25.14 6.09 -5.74
C TRP A 153 24.68 7.34 -4.98
N THR A 154 25.56 8.19 -4.44
CA THR A 154 25.12 9.53 -3.96
C THR A 154 24.59 10.42 -5.09
N SER A 155 25.13 10.24 -6.30
CA SER A 155 24.83 11.01 -7.49
C SER A 155 24.75 10.06 -8.68
N PHE A 156 23.66 10.11 -9.44
CA PHE A 156 23.46 9.20 -10.56
C PHE A 156 22.64 9.86 -11.68
N VAL A 157 22.86 9.36 -12.89
CA VAL A 157 22.05 9.66 -14.07
C VAL A 157 20.97 8.60 -14.20
N VAL A 158 19.74 9.01 -14.52
CA VAL A 158 18.58 8.13 -14.77
C VAL A 158 17.92 8.53 -16.09
N GLU A 159 17.75 7.54 -16.95
CA GLU A 159 16.97 7.63 -18.18
C GLU A 159 15.89 6.55 -18.15
N THR A 160 14.66 6.92 -18.48
CA THR A 160 13.51 6.00 -18.54
C THR A 160 12.93 6.03 -19.93
N SER A 161 12.61 4.88 -20.52
CA SER A 161 12.00 4.86 -21.85
C SER A 161 10.63 5.55 -21.86
N ASP A 162 10.38 6.35 -22.90
CA ASP A 162 9.08 6.95 -23.17
C ASP A 162 8.08 5.95 -23.77
N GLU A 163 8.56 4.78 -24.22
CA GLU A 163 7.72 3.72 -24.74
C GLU A 163 6.94 3.05 -23.61
N HIS A 164 5.62 3.22 -23.64
CA HIS A 164 4.75 2.50 -22.72
C HIS A 164 4.70 1.01 -23.12
N PRO A 165 4.75 0.08 -22.16
CA PRO A 165 4.67 -1.34 -22.47
C PRO A 165 3.38 -1.68 -23.23
N ALA A 166 3.46 -2.66 -24.14
CA ALA A 166 2.28 -3.17 -24.84
C ALA A 166 1.24 -3.80 -23.88
N CYS A 167 1.71 -4.28 -22.72
CA CYS A 167 0.87 -4.78 -21.65
C CYS A 167 0.19 -3.62 -20.90
N PRO A 168 -1.14 -3.49 -20.93
CA PRO A 168 -1.83 -2.41 -20.25
C PRO A 168 -1.74 -2.46 -18.72
N SER A 169 -1.44 -3.62 -18.14
CA SER A 169 -1.27 -3.81 -16.69
C SER A 169 0.17 -3.62 -16.22
N ALA A 170 1.09 -3.25 -17.12
CA ALA A 170 2.46 -2.93 -16.77
C ALA A 170 2.61 -1.42 -16.52
N PRO A 171 3.32 -1.00 -15.47
CA PRO A 171 3.58 0.41 -15.25
C PRO A 171 4.50 0.96 -16.33
N ALA A 172 4.42 2.27 -16.56
CA ALA A 172 5.43 2.98 -17.37
C ALA A 172 6.84 2.82 -16.74
N PRO A 173 7.91 2.88 -17.55
CA PRO A 173 9.26 2.84 -17.01
C PRO A 173 9.54 3.98 -16.02
N MET A 174 10.11 3.65 -14.86
CA MET A 174 10.34 4.61 -13.77
C MET A 174 11.33 4.10 -12.73
N VAL A 175 11.78 5.01 -11.87
CA VAL A 175 12.54 4.67 -10.65
C VAL A 175 11.78 5.16 -9.42
N ILE A 176 11.62 4.29 -8.43
CA ILE A 176 11.08 4.64 -7.11
C ILE A 176 12.25 4.77 -6.15
N LEU A 177 12.35 5.94 -5.52
CA LEU A 177 13.31 6.24 -4.47
C LEU A 177 12.58 6.21 -3.14
N GLN A 178 13.05 5.42 -2.19
CA GLN A 178 12.41 5.28 -0.89
C GLN A 178 13.41 5.34 0.24
N THR A 179 13.20 6.24 1.20
CA THR A 179 14.08 6.38 2.37
C THR A 179 13.61 5.53 3.53
N GLN A 180 14.54 5.22 4.43
CA GLN A 180 14.18 4.69 5.75
C GLN A 180 13.29 5.68 6.50
N LEU A 181 12.33 5.17 7.27
CA LEU A 181 11.34 6.00 7.93
C LEU A 181 12.02 6.95 8.93
N GLY A 182 11.72 8.24 8.83
CA GLY A 182 12.28 9.27 9.72
C GLY A 182 13.69 9.75 9.33
N TYR A 183 14.27 9.22 8.25
CA TYR A 183 15.57 9.64 7.74
C TYR A 183 15.41 10.33 6.39
N GLY A 184 15.88 11.57 6.32
CA GLY A 184 16.02 12.31 5.07
C GLY A 184 17.39 12.08 4.46
N VAL A 185 17.45 11.91 3.15
CA VAL A 185 18.69 11.82 2.38
C VAL A 185 18.74 12.97 1.37
N ARG A 186 19.94 13.41 1.03
CA ARG A 186 20.17 14.28 -0.11
C ARG A 186 20.98 13.50 -1.14
N ILE A 187 20.39 13.32 -2.31
CA ILE A 187 20.96 12.60 -3.45
C ILE A 187 20.91 13.50 -4.68
N VAL A 188 21.72 13.19 -5.68
CA VAL A 188 21.72 13.94 -6.94
C VAL A 188 21.22 13.03 -8.05
N VAL A 189 20.16 13.45 -8.73
CA VAL A 189 19.54 12.72 -9.84
C VAL A 189 19.62 13.63 -11.06
N ASN A 190 20.33 13.24 -12.12
CA ASN A 190 20.46 14.08 -13.32
C ASN A 190 20.95 15.50 -13.02
N THR A 191 21.94 15.62 -12.13
CA THR A 191 22.50 16.92 -11.64
C THR A 191 21.52 17.75 -10.79
N ILE A 192 20.33 17.23 -10.48
CA ILE A 192 19.32 17.85 -9.61
C ILE A 192 19.55 17.36 -8.19
N SER A 193 19.82 18.27 -7.24
CA SER A 193 19.95 17.90 -5.84
C SER A 193 18.57 17.71 -5.23
N LEU A 194 18.20 16.45 -4.97
CA LEU A 194 16.95 16.06 -4.36
C LEU A 194 17.18 15.77 -2.88
N PHE A 195 16.56 16.55 -2.00
CA PHE A 195 16.31 16.13 -0.63
C PHE A 195 15.02 15.33 -0.58
N LEU A 196 15.06 14.15 0.02
CA LEU A 196 13.91 13.25 0.15
C LEU A 196 13.85 12.69 1.57
N ASN A 197 12.67 12.77 2.19
CA ASN A 197 12.31 11.98 3.37
C ASN A 197 10.94 11.37 3.11
N GLY A 198 10.90 10.13 2.61
CA GLY A 198 9.67 9.47 2.22
C GLY A 198 9.83 8.58 0.99
N THR A 199 8.96 8.76 -0.01
CA THR A 199 8.99 7.97 -1.27
C THR A 199 8.68 8.88 -2.44
N ALA A 200 9.58 8.93 -3.42
CA ALA A 200 9.42 9.68 -4.64
C ALA A 200 9.54 8.76 -5.85
N LEU A 201 8.72 9.02 -6.86
CA LEU A 201 8.89 8.48 -8.20
C LEU A 201 9.74 9.46 -9.02
N VAL A 202 10.63 8.91 -9.83
CA VAL A 202 11.43 9.63 -10.82
C VAL A 202 11.12 9.05 -12.19
N LYS A 203 10.76 9.95 -13.12
CA LYS A 203 10.64 9.66 -14.54
C LYS A 203 11.47 10.68 -15.31
N THR A 204 12.29 10.22 -16.24
CA THR A 204 13.09 11.08 -17.11
C THR A 204 12.71 10.77 -18.54
N ASP A 205 11.94 11.67 -19.15
CA ASP A 205 11.61 11.62 -20.58
C ASP A 205 12.64 12.38 -21.42
N ASP A 206 12.43 12.49 -22.73
CA ASP A 206 13.32 13.21 -23.66
C ASP A 206 13.51 14.71 -23.33
N SER A 207 12.67 15.30 -22.47
CA SER A 207 12.60 16.74 -22.23
C SER A 207 12.86 17.16 -20.78
N ALA A 208 12.48 16.33 -19.81
CA ALA A 208 12.55 16.67 -18.40
C ALA A 208 12.68 15.46 -17.48
N THR A 209 13.32 15.70 -16.33
CA THR A 209 13.22 14.82 -15.17
C THR A 209 12.08 15.29 -14.27
N THR A 210 11.09 14.44 -14.07
CA THR A 210 9.91 14.67 -13.23
C THR A 210 10.00 13.86 -11.95
N PHE A 211 9.81 14.54 -10.82
CA PHE A 211 9.71 13.96 -9.49
C PHE A 211 8.27 14.02 -9.02
N VAL A 212 7.71 12.88 -8.59
CA VAL A 212 6.37 12.81 -7.96
C VAL A 212 6.53 12.33 -6.52
N LEU A 213 6.00 13.09 -5.55
CA LEU A 213 6.11 12.70 -4.15
C LEU A 213 4.93 11.83 -3.72
N LEU A 214 5.21 10.57 -3.38
CA LEU A 214 4.20 9.57 -3.00
C LEU A 214 4.03 9.45 -1.48
N SER A 215 5.03 9.86 -0.69
CA SER A 215 4.90 10.02 0.77
C SER A 215 5.99 10.95 1.31
N GLY A 216 5.71 11.59 2.44
CA GLY A 216 6.65 12.44 3.16
C GLY A 216 6.87 13.80 2.50
N VAL A 217 8.11 14.31 2.58
CA VAL A 217 8.49 15.65 2.10
C VAL A 217 9.73 15.60 1.22
N ALA A 218 9.81 16.50 0.24
CA ALA A 218 10.96 16.62 -0.65
C ALA A 218 11.25 18.06 -1.06
N SER A 219 12.49 18.31 -1.48
CA SER A 219 12.86 19.52 -2.22
C SER A 219 13.83 19.19 -3.35
N ALA A 220 13.65 19.85 -4.49
CA ALA A 220 14.52 19.74 -5.65
C ALA A 220 15.28 21.06 -5.82
N LEU A 221 16.60 20.99 -6.01
CA LEU A 221 17.47 22.12 -6.29
C LEU A 221 18.15 21.93 -7.64
N ALA A 222 17.84 22.82 -8.58
CA ALA A 222 18.50 22.91 -9.88
C ALA A 222 18.67 24.38 -10.28
N ASN A 223 19.73 24.68 -11.04
CA ASN A 223 20.02 26.03 -11.53
C ASN A 223 19.97 27.11 -10.43
N GLY A 224 20.47 26.79 -9.22
CA GLY A 224 20.53 27.69 -8.07
C GLY A 224 19.22 27.97 -7.35
N THR A 225 18.11 27.34 -7.74
CA THR A 225 16.78 27.52 -7.10
C THR A 225 16.31 26.21 -6.47
N GLU A 226 16.00 26.25 -5.17
CA GLU A 226 15.41 25.10 -4.45
C GLU A 226 13.90 25.28 -4.33
N VAL A 227 13.15 24.26 -4.73
CA VAL A 227 11.69 24.20 -4.66
C VAL A 227 11.30 23.01 -3.79
N ALA A 228 10.60 23.28 -2.70
CA ALA A 228 9.98 22.25 -1.87
C ALA A 228 8.60 21.86 -2.45
N PHE A 229 8.25 20.58 -2.30
CA PHE A 229 6.95 20.05 -2.74
C PHE A 229 6.47 18.97 -1.78
N ASN A 230 5.15 18.84 -1.67
CA ASN A 230 4.46 17.98 -0.72
C ASN A 230 3.98 16.70 -1.37
N VAL A 231 3.56 15.75 -0.53
CA VAL A 231 2.95 14.51 -0.98
C VAL A 231 1.77 14.79 -1.91
N GLY A 232 1.65 14.02 -2.99
CA GLY A 232 0.63 14.25 -4.01
C GLY A 232 1.01 15.34 -5.03
N GLU A 233 2.15 16.00 -4.89
CA GLU A 233 2.65 16.97 -5.87
C GLU A 233 3.75 16.39 -6.76
N GLN A 234 3.94 17.03 -7.91
CA GLN A 234 5.07 16.82 -8.80
C GLN A 234 5.83 18.11 -9.08
N VAL A 235 7.11 17.97 -9.38
CA VAL A 235 8.01 19.02 -9.86
C VAL A 235 8.84 18.45 -11.01
N SER A 236 9.02 19.23 -12.08
CA SER A 236 9.82 18.84 -13.24
C SER A 236 10.97 19.80 -13.45
N VAL A 237 12.10 19.29 -13.93
CA VAL A 237 13.29 20.06 -14.33
C VAL A 237 13.61 19.70 -15.77
N ALA A 238 13.52 20.67 -16.68
CA ALA A 238 13.90 20.46 -18.07
C ALA A 238 15.42 20.34 -18.22
N HIS A 239 15.87 19.45 -19.10
CA HIS A 239 17.27 19.25 -19.44
C HIS A 239 17.56 19.50 -20.92
N ALA A 240 18.83 19.48 -21.30
CA ALA A 240 19.24 19.60 -22.69
C ALA A 240 18.77 18.37 -23.48
N SER A 241 18.39 18.58 -24.75
CA SER A 241 18.03 17.48 -25.63
C SER A 241 19.23 16.58 -25.87
N GLY A 242 19.07 15.27 -25.63
CA GLY A 242 20.12 14.27 -25.78
C GLY A 242 21.16 14.26 -24.64
N ASP A 243 21.00 15.09 -23.61
CA ASP A 243 21.84 15.06 -22.40
C ASP A 243 21.01 15.38 -21.16
N VAL A 244 20.54 14.33 -20.49
CA VAL A 244 19.71 14.43 -19.28
C VAL A 244 20.48 15.00 -18.09
N SER A 245 21.82 15.00 -18.12
CA SER A 245 22.65 15.47 -17.02
C SER A 245 22.82 16.99 -16.97
N VAL A 246 22.31 17.71 -17.98
CA VAL A 246 22.45 19.16 -18.11
C VAL A 246 21.08 19.83 -17.92
N PRO A 247 20.69 20.21 -16.69
CA PRO A 247 19.46 20.95 -16.46
C PRO A 247 19.54 22.33 -17.10
N VAL A 248 18.51 22.71 -17.86
CA VAL A 248 18.41 24.00 -18.56
C VAL A 248 17.43 24.96 -17.88
N SER A 249 16.80 24.53 -16.79
CA SER A 249 15.80 25.29 -16.05
C SER A 249 15.94 25.08 -14.54
N ALA A 250 15.39 26.02 -13.76
CA ALA A 250 15.07 25.77 -12.36
C ALA A 250 13.90 24.79 -12.25
N PRO A 251 13.70 24.12 -11.11
CA PRO A 251 12.54 23.26 -10.90
C PRO A 251 11.24 24.05 -11.07
N SER A 252 10.23 23.41 -11.69
CA SER A 252 8.90 23.99 -11.85
C SER A 252 8.25 24.29 -10.50
N ASN A 253 7.23 25.16 -10.49
CA ASN A 253 6.36 25.25 -9.31
C ASN A 253 5.69 23.89 -9.04
N PRO A 254 5.47 23.49 -7.78
CA PRO A 254 4.76 22.27 -7.44
C PRO A 254 3.31 22.33 -7.94
N VAL A 255 2.84 21.23 -8.50
CA VAL A 255 1.45 21.04 -8.92
C VAL A 255 0.97 19.65 -8.51
N PRO A 256 -0.35 19.41 -8.31
CA PRO A 256 -0.86 18.06 -8.15
C PRO A 256 -0.36 17.15 -9.27
N TYR A 257 0.11 15.94 -8.92
CA TYR A 257 0.73 15.07 -9.90
C TYR A 257 -0.27 14.55 -10.94
N ASP A 258 0.20 14.21 -12.14
CA ASP A 258 -0.60 13.55 -13.18
C ASP A 258 -0.83 12.06 -12.81
N PRO A 259 -2.08 11.62 -12.59
CA PRO A 259 -2.44 10.23 -12.32
C PRO A 259 -1.80 9.21 -13.25
N SER A 260 -1.57 9.57 -14.52
CA SER A 260 -0.98 8.67 -15.52
C SER A 260 0.42 8.16 -15.12
N LEU A 261 1.15 8.91 -14.30
CA LEU A 261 2.51 8.57 -13.85
C LEU A 261 2.55 7.41 -12.85
N VAL A 262 1.44 7.10 -12.18
CA VAL A 262 1.37 6.08 -11.11
C VAL A 262 0.40 4.93 -11.42
N VAL A 263 -0.09 4.86 -12.67
CA VAL A 263 -0.97 3.78 -13.13
C VAL A 263 -0.24 2.44 -13.05
N ASP A 264 -0.95 1.42 -12.56
CA ASP A 264 -0.48 0.03 -12.42
C ASP A 264 0.84 -0.15 -11.65
N LEU A 265 1.17 0.81 -10.79
CA LEU A 265 2.37 0.76 -9.98
C LEU A 265 2.31 -0.41 -8.96
N PRO A 266 3.26 -1.37 -8.99
CA PRO A 266 3.27 -2.50 -8.07
C PRO A 266 3.79 -2.10 -6.68
N ILE A 267 3.00 -1.31 -5.94
CA ILE A 267 3.34 -0.79 -4.60
C ILE A 267 3.73 -1.85 -3.58
N ALA A 268 3.26 -3.10 -3.76
CA ALA A 268 3.61 -4.23 -2.90
C ALA A 268 5.05 -4.75 -3.13
N LEU A 269 5.75 -4.28 -4.17
CA LEU A 269 7.18 -4.52 -4.40
C LEU A 269 8.07 -3.47 -3.71
N PHE A 270 7.53 -2.37 -3.21
CA PHE A 270 8.37 -1.36 -2.55
C PHE A 270 8.94 -1.95 -1.25
N ASP A 271 10.16 -1.56 -0.86
CA ASP A 271 10.74 -2.02 0.42
C ASP A 271 9.79 -1.74 1.59
N ARG A 272 9.09 -0.61 1.54
CA ARG A 272 7.96 -0.25 2.37
C ARG A 272 6.73 0.02 1.48
N PRO A 273 5.77 -0.91 1.39
CA PRO A 273 4.51 -0.68 0.69
C PRO A 273 3.81 0.55 1.23
N ILE A 274 3.26 1.33 0.31
CA ILE A 274 2.47 2.52 0.63
C ILE A 274 1.10 2.41 -0.03
N LEU A 275 0.09 3.03 0.56
CA LEU A 275 -1.10 3.42 -0.19
C LEU A 275 -0.73 4.63 -1.06
N LEU A 276 -1.08 4.59 -2.34
CA LEU A 276 -0.81 5.70 -3.23
C LEU A 276 -1.64 6.92 -2.79
N PRO A 277 -1.02 8.09 -2.64
CA PRO A 277 -1.78 9.32 -2.45
C PRO A 277 -2.51 9.64 -3.75
N GLN A 278 -3.63 10.35 -3.67
CA GLN A 278 -4.29 11.02 -4.78
C GLN A 278 -3.50 12.29 -5.15
N PRO A 279 -3.74 12.89 -6.33
CA PRO A 279 -3.12 14.15 -6.70
C PRO A 279 -3.40 15.26 -5.67
N GLY A 280 -2.32 15.84 -5.15
CA GLY A 280 -2.32 16.90 -4.17
C GLY A 280 -2.45 16.44 -2.72
N TYR A 281 -2.70 17.41 -1.84
CA TYR A 281 -2.74 17.21 -0.40
C TYR A 281 -3.80 18.07 0.27
N VAL A 282 -3.97 17.84 1.56
CA VAL A 282 -4.83 18.66 2.43
C VAL A 282 -4.07 19.13 3.66
N ILE A 283 -4.50 20.26 4.24
CA ILE A 283 -3.93 20.81 5.47
C ILE A 283 -5.05 20.97 6.50
N THR A 284 -4.80 20.58 7.74
CA THR A 284 -5.72 20.84 8.86
C THR A 284 -5.79 22.34 9.19
N GLN A 285 -7.00 22.91 9.24
CA GLN A 285 -7.18 24.34 9.58
C GLN A 285 -7.24 24.61 11.09
N GLY A 286 -7.32 23.56 11.89
CA GLY A 286 -7.43 23.55 13.35
C GLY A 286 -7.17 22.13 13.87
N PRO A 287 -7.36 21.85 15.16
CA PRO A 287 -7.41 20.47 15.65
C PRO A 287 -8.58 19.71 15.01
N VAL A 288 -8.30 18.69 14.19
CA VAL A 288 -9.31 17.90 13.48
C VAL A 288 -9.25 16.44 13.92
N ASN A 289 -10.40 15.85 14.21
CA ASN A 289 -10.46 14.44 14.60
C ASN A 289 -10.32 13.54 13.35
N MET A 290 -9.34 12.63 13.39
CA MET A 290 -9.23 11.50 12.47
C MET A 290 -9.98 10.31 13.04
N ARG A 291 -10.84 9.68 12.23
CA ARG A 291 -11.76 8.63 12.67
C ARG A 291 -11.53 7.31 11.94
N SER A 292 -12.02 6.22 12.51
CA SER A 292 -11.92 4.89 11.91
C SER A 292 -12.81 4.67 10.69
N GLU A 293 -13.90 5.44 10.56
CA GLU A 293 -14.88 5.36 9.48
C GLU A 293 -15.39 6.76 9.09
N PRO A 294 -15.96 6.94 7.88
CA PRO A 294 -16.43 8.24 7.38
C PRO A 294 -17.77 8.66 8.01
N ASN A 295 -17.86 8.71 9.33
CA ASN A 295 -19.03 9.21 10.05
C ASN A 295 -18.67 9.75 11.44
N THR A 296 -19.55 10.58 12.02
CA THR A 296 -19.31 11.24 13.32
C THR A 296 -19.43 10.32 14.53
N ASN A 297 -20.00 9.13 14.38
CA ASN A 297 -20.18 8.15 15.45
C ASN A 297 -18.99 7.18 15.57
N ALA A 298 -18.12 7.14 14.55
CA ALA A 298 -16.93 6.33 14.51
C ALA A 298 -15.92 6.72 15.59
N GLY A 299 -15.13 5.75 16.06
CA GLY A 299 -14.07 5.99 17.03
C GLY A 299 -13.06 7.02 16.52
N VAL A 300 -12.65 7.94 17.39
CA VAL A 300 -11.55 8.86 17.10
C VAL A 300 -10.24 8.09 17.29
N ILE A 301 -9.43 8.03 16.24
CA ILE A 301 -8.09 7.44 16.28
C ILE A 301 -7.15 8.43 16.97
N VAL A 302 -7.12 9.66 16.45
CA VAL A 302 -6.29 10.76 16.97
C VAL A 302 -6.94 12.10 16.61
N GLN A 303 -6.62 13.14 17.38
CA GLN A 303 -6.85 14.52 16.98
C GLN A 303 -5.57 15.09 16.36
N VAL A 304 -5.63 15.39 15.06
CA VAL A 304 -4.50 15.94 14.31
C VAL A 304 -4.42 17.44 14.54
N PRO A 305 -3.24 18.00 14.90
CA PRO A 305 -3.06 19.42 15.17
C PRO A 305 -3.28 20.27 13.91
N ALA A 306 -3.42 21.58 14.11
CA ALA A 306 -3.53 22.54 13.01
C ALA A 306 -2.23 22.64 12.20
N GLY A 307 -2.34 22.82 10.89
CA GLY A 307 -1.21 23.03 9.98
C GLY A 307 -0.49 21.76 9.54
N GLU A 308 -1.00 20.57 9.88
CA GLU A 308 -0.41 19.31 9.44
C GLU A 308 -0.80 19.03 7.98
N VAL A 309 0.20 18.73 7.15
CA VAL A 309 0.03 18.32 5.76
C VAL A 309 -0.28 16.82 5.73
N LEU A 310 -1.32 16.46 4.98
CA LEU A 310 -1.82 15.09 4.90
C LEU A 310 -1.99 14.68 3.44
N SER A 311 -1.59 13.45 3.13
CA SER A 311 -1.94 12.81 1.86
C SER A 311 -3.41 12.38 1.86
N VAL A 312 -4.11 12.61 0.75
CA VAL A 312 -5.44 12.03 0.53
C VAL A 312 -5.26 10.69 -0.17
N LEU A 313 -5.89 9.64 0.33
CA LEU A 313 -5.85 8.30 -0.25
C LEU A 313 -7.09 8.04 -1.12
N GLY A 314 -8.23 8.61 -0.73
CA GLY A 314 -9.50 8.51 -1.43
C GLY A 314 -10.61 9.20 -0.65
N GLN A 315 -11.85 8.93 -1.02
CA GLN A 315 -13.03 9.51 -0.40
C GLN A 315 -14.17 8.51 -0.23
N ASN A 316 -15.16 8.84 0.59
CA ASN A 316 -16.39 8.06 0.70
C ASN A 316 -17.30 8.35 -0.51
N PRO A 317 -18.39 7.58 -0.73
CA PRO A 317 -19.24 7.75 -1.91
C PRO A 317 -19.94 9.12 -1.98
N ALA A 318 -20.12 9.79 -0.84
CA ALA A 318 -20.69 11.13 -0.76
C ALA A 318 -19.66 12.26 -0.97
N GLY A 319 -18.35 11.96 -0.95
CA GLY A 319 -17.27 12.94 -1.17
C GLY A 319 -17.06 13.95 -0.03
N ASP A 320 -17.76 13.80 1.09
CA ASP A 320 -17.71 14.69 2.24
C ASP A 320 -16.67 14.25 3.29
N TRP A 321 -16.26 12.97 3.26
CA TRP A 321 -15.16 12.44 4.06
C TRP A 321 -13.99 12.02 3.19
N LEU A 322 -12.80 12.44 3.59
CA LEU A 322 -11.54 12.06 2.95
C LEU A 322 -10.84 11.02 3.81
N HIS A 323 -10.38 9.94 3.17
CA HIS A 323 -9.44 9.01 3.78
C HIS A 323 -8.05 9.60 3.62
N VAL A 324 -7.40 9.95 4.73
CA VAL A 324 -6.12 10.66 4.75
C VAL A 324 -5.05 9.83 5.43
N ARG A 325 -3.78 10.14 5.14
CA ARG A 325 -2.62 9.54 5.78
C ARG A 325 -1.60 10.60 6.17
N ARG A 326 -1.12 10.48 7.40
CA ARG A 326 -0.07 11.27 8.04
C ARG A 326 1.32 10.74 7.68
N ASP A 327 2.36 11.55 7.88
CA ASP A 327 3.74 11.16 7.56
C ASP A 327 4.27 10.00 8.42
N ASN A 328 3.72 9.81 9.62
CA ASN A 328 4.04 8.68 10.49
C ASN A 328 3.42 7.34 10.02
N GLY A 329 2.66 7.35 8.90
CA GLY A 329 1.99 6.19 8.33
C GLY A 329 0.57 5.94 8.88
N GLU A 330 0.14 6.68 9.90
CA GLU A 330 -1.22 6.59 10.44
C GLU A 330 -2.24 7.11 9.42
N SER A 331 -3.36 6.40 9.26
CA SER A 331 -4.42 6.77 8.32
C SER A 331 -5.80 6.66 8.95
N GLY A 332 -6.75 7.41 8.40
CA GLY A 332 -8.13 7.42 8.85
C GLY A 332 -8.96 8.47 8.12
N TRP A 333 -10.20 8.65 8.56
CA TRP A 333 -11.19 9.48 7.90
C TRP A 333 -11.32 10.83 8.57
N MET A 334 -11.32 11.90 7.77
CA MET A 334 -11.55 13.27 8.21
C MET A 334 -12.65 13.93 7.40
N PHE A 335 -13.45 14.78 8.06
CA PHE A 335 -14.47 15.56 7.39
C PHE A 335 -13.83 16.65 6.53
N GLY A 336 -14.09 16.61 5.22
CA GLY A 336 -13.34 17.38 4.23
C GLY A 336 -13.51 18.90 4.33
N ASP A 337 -14.59 19.40 4.96
CA ASP A 337 -14.83 20.83 5.14
C ASP A 337 -13.96 21.46 6.23
N LEU A 338 -13.29 20.64 7.06
CA LEU A 338 -12.33 21.10 8.08
C LEU A 338 -10.89 21.19 7.54
N LEU A 339 -10.72 20.94 6.24
CA LEU A 339 -9.42 20.80 5.59
C LEU A 339 -9.27 21.83 4.48
N ALA A 340 -8.13 22.52 4.45
CA ALA A 340 -7.72 23.29 3.28
C ALA A 340 -7.25 22.32 2.20
N ARG A 341 -7.80 22.42 0.99
CA ARG A 341 -7.55 21.46 -0.09
C ARG A 341 -6.67 22.07 -1.17
N SER A 342 -5.57 21.40 -1.48
CA SER A 342 -4.74 21.63 -2.66
C SER A 342 -4.70 20.32 -3.45
N LEU A 343 -5.84 19.93 -4.01
CA LEU A 343 -6.08 18.62 -4.63
C LEU A 343 -6.30 18.74 -6.13
N GLY A 344 -5.87 17.71 -6.86
CA GLY A 344 -6.39 17.40 -8.18
C GLY A 344 -7.68 16.56 -8.09
N GLU A 345 -7.95 15.77 -9.12
CA GLU A 345 -9.09 14.85 -9.12
C GLU A 345 -8.85 13.68 -8.15
N VAL A 346 -9.81 13.45 -7.25
CA VAL A 346 -9.83 12.28 -6.36
C VAL A 346 -10.68 11.19 -7.02
N SER A 347 -10.04 10.18 -7.57
CA SER A 347 -10.70 9.08 -8.30
C SER A 347 -11.01 7.87 -7.42
N ALA A 348 -10.26 7.69 -6.33
CA ALA A 348 -10.45 6.58 -5.41
C ALA A 348 -11.67 6.81 -4.50
N VAL A 349 -12.75 6.05 -4.72
CA VAL A 349 -13.98 6.07 -3.91
C VAL A 349 -14.16 4.74 -3.18
N TYR A 350 -14.33 4.80 -1.86
CA TYR A 350 -14.39 3.63 -0.99
C TYR A 350 -15.74 3.47 -0.33
N THR A 351 -16.36 2.30 -0.46
CA THR A 351 -17.53 1.92 0.35
C THR A 351 -17.13 1.41 1.74
N LEU A 352 -15.89 0.91 1.88
CA LEU A 352 -15.25 0.46 3.11
C LEU A 352 -13.78 0.86 3.08
N THR A 353 -13.19 1.16 4.24
CA THR A 353 -11.76 1.50 4.34
C THR A 353 -10.91 0.40 3.71
N PRO A 354 -10.05 0.71 2.72
CA PRO A 354 -9.21 -0.29 2.08
C PRO A 354 -8.15 -0.79 3.07
N LEU A 355 -7.87 -2.09 3.02
CA LEU A 355 -6.72 -2.64 3.73
C LEU A 355 -5.43 -2.24 3.02
N PRO A 356 -4.34 -1.93 3.75
CA PRO A 356 -3.05 -1.68 3.15
C PRO A 356 -2.58 -2.86 2.27
N PRO A 357 -1.83 -2.59 1.19
CA PRO A 357 -1.37 -3.62 0.28
C PRO A 357 -0.46 -4.61 1.01
N GLN A 358 -0.70 -5.89 0.75
CA GLN A 358 0.17 -6.98 1.18
C GLN A 358 1.05 -7.42 0.04
N ARG A 359 2.12 -8.16 0.37
CA ARG A 359 3.11 -8.60 -0.62
C ARG A 359 2.53 -9.61 -1.61
N PHE A 360 3.16 -9.71 -2.77
CA PHE A 360 2.78 -10.74 -3.74
C PHE A 360 3.20 -12.13 -3.26
N GLY A 361 2.51 -13.16 -3.76
CA GLY A 361 2.78 -14.55 -3.42
C GLY A 361 1.97 -15.06 -2.24
N GLU A 362 2.03 -16.37 -2.03
CA GLU A 362 1.24 -17.09 -1.01
C GLU A 362 1.53 -16.54 0.40
N LEU A 363 2.81 -16.34 0.72
CA LEU A 363 3.27 -15.85 2.03
C LEU A 363 3.08 -14.34 2.22
N GLY A 364 2.48 -13.63 1.25
CA GLY A 364 2.15 -12.22 1.39
C GLY A 364 0.97 -11.97 2.33
N ARG A 365 0.06 -12.94 2.47
CA ARG A 365 -1.10 -12.89 3.40
C ARG A 365 -1.16 -14.07 4.35
N HIS A 366 -0.31 -15.07 4.12
CA HIS A 366 -0.18 -16.26 4.94
C HIS A 366 1.16 -16.29 5.65
N ALA A 367 1.28 -17.17 6.61
CA ALA A 367 2.54 -17.52 7.24
C ALA A 367 2.64 -19.03 7.46
N ARG A 368 3.86 -19.54 7.54
CA ARG A 368 4.16 -20.90 7.98
C ARG A 368 4.72 -20.88 9.39
N ILE A 369 4.30 -21.84 10.21
CA ILE A 369 4.84 -22.01 11.55
C ILE A 369 6.26 -22.59 11.48
N ILE A 370 7.22 -21.98 12.17
CA ILE A 370 8.64 -22.42 12.16
C ILE A 370 9.20 -22.83 13.53
N GLY A 371 8.36 -22.91 14.57
CA GLY A 371 8.78 -23.30 15.91
C GLY A 371 9.03 -24.81 16.03
N VAL A 372 10.26 -25.21 16.35
CA VAL A 372 10.61 -26.60 16.69
C VAL A 372 9.81 -27.04 17.92
N GLY A 373 8.89 -27.99 17.74
CA GLY A 373 7.95 -28.43 18.79
C GLY A 373 6.59 -27.73 18.76
N GLY A 374 6.34 -26.89 17.76
CA GLY A 374 5.09 -26.17 17.54
C GLY A 374 5.03 -24.81 18.22
N VAL A 375 4.09 -23.97 17.78
CA VAL A 375 3.86 -22.62 18.31
C VAL A 375 2.47 -22.55 18.95
N PRO A 376 2.35 -22.14 20.23
CA PRO A 376 1.06 -22.07 20.91
C PRO A 376 0.19 -20.96 20.30
N LEU A 377 -1.03 -21.31 19.88
CA LEU A 377 -2.09 -20.36 19.52
C LEU A 377 -2.77 -19.87 20.79
N ARG A 378 -2.61 -18.59 21.13
CA ARG A 378 -3.07 -18.02 22.40
C ARG A 378 -4.31 -17.17 22.27
N ALA A 379 -5.04 -17.03 23.38
CA ALA A 379 -6.25 -16.20 23.45
C ALA A 379 -5.96 -14.68 23.37
N GLY A 380 -4.72 -14.25 23.63
CA GLY A 380 -4.30 -12.85 23.56
C GLY A 380 -2.83 -12.71 23.14
N PRO A 381 -2.40 -11.51 22.71
CA PRO A 381 -1.08 -11.28 22.13
C PRO A 381 0.04 -11.11 23.17
N ASP A 382 0.16 -12.07 24.09
CA ASP A 382 1.25 -12.13 25.05
C ASP A 382 1.39 -13.55 25.63
N GLN A 383 2.55 -13.87 26.18
CA GLN A 383 2.81 -15.17 26.80
C GLN A 383 1.97 -15.42 28.05
N ILE A 384 1.43 -14.39 28.70
CA ILE A 384 0.54 -14.51 29.87
C ILE A 384 -0.82 -15.13 29.51
N PHE A 385 -1.29 -14.97 28.28
CA PHE A 385 -2.59 -15.48 27.86
C PHE A 385 -2.55 -16.99 27.66
N PRO A 386 -3.61 -17.73 28.01
CA PRO A 386 -3.63 -19.18 27.91
C PRO A 386 -3.47 -19.64 26.45
N SER A 387 -2.74 -20.75 26.27
CA SER A 387 -2.68 -21.47 25.00
C SER A 387 -3.99 -22.21 24.77
N MET A 388 -4.62 -21.96 23.63
CA MET A 388 -5.86 -22.64 23.20
C MET A 388 -5.53 -23.97 22.52
N THR A 389 -4.49 -23.97 21.68
CA THR A 389 -3.97 -25.16 20.99
C THR A 389 -2.48 -24.94 20.64
N SER A 390 -1.80 -25.97 20.16
CA SER A 390 -0.45 -25.86 19.60
C SER A 390 -0.51 -26.06 18.09
N LEU A 391 0.14 -25.17 17.34
CA LEU A 391 0.25 -25.25 15.88
C LEU A 391 1.51 -26.03 15.52
N SER A 392 1.42 -26.92 14.54
CA SER A 392 2.54 -27.76 14.12
C SER A 392 3.51 -26.99 13.23
N GLU A 393 4.79 -27.36 13.25
CA GLU A 393 5.78 -26.81 12.30
C GLU A 393 5.34 -27.07 10.84
N GLY A 394 5.55 -26.07 9.98
CA GLY A 394 5.12 -26.07 8.58
C GLY A 394 3.64 -25.76 8.35
N GLN A 395 2.82 -25.67 9.40
CA GLN A 395 1.39 -25.40 9.25
C GLN A 395 1.16 -23.99 8.68
N ASP A 396 0.34 -23.90 7.62
CA ASP A 396 -0.06 -22.62 7.02
C ASP A 396 -1.18 -21.96 7.83
N VAL A 397 -1.05 -20.64 8.04
CA VAL A 397 -2.03 -19.80 8.74
C VAL A 397 -2.31 -18.53 7.95
N VAL A 398 -3.53 -18.00 8.06
CA VAL A 398 -3.92 -16.71 7.46
C VAL A 398 -3.62 -15.60 8.46
N LEU A 399 -2.94 -14.54 8.02
CA LEU A 399 -2.68 -13.37 8.85
C LEU A 399 -3.90 -12.43 8.84
N LEU A 400 -4.39 -12.06 10.03
CA LEU A 400 -5.58 -11.23 10.18
C LEU A 400 -5.25 -9.81 10.64
N ALA A 401 -4.44 -9.66 11.69
CA ALA A 401 -4.20 -8.39 12.35
C ALA A 401 -2.90 -8.42 13.18
N ARG A 402 -2.33 -7.26 13.50
CA ARG A 402 -1.23 -7.13 14.46
C ARG A 402 -1.71 -6.62 15.81
N SER A 403 -0.96 -6.95 16.86
CA SER A 403 -1.25 -6.51 18.22
C SER A 403 -0.98 -5.01 18.39
N PRO A 404 -1.80 -4.30 19.19
CA PRO A 404 -1.58 -2.89 19.48
C PRO A 404 -0.39 -2.61 20.41
N TYR A 405 0.15 -3.62 21.11
CA TYR A 405 1.15 -3.40 22.17
C TYR A 405 2.29 -4.42 22.22
N SER A 406 2.34 -5.40 21.32
CA SER A 406 3.35 -6.46 21.36
C SER A 406 3.64 -7.02 19.96
N PRO A 407 4.78 -7.69 19.73
CA PRO A 407 5.14 -8.28 18.42
C PRO A 407 4.41 -9.62 18.19
N TRP A 408 3.09 -9.60 18.29
CA TRP A 408 2.21 -10.74 18.09
C TRP A 408 1.24 -10.47 16.94
N VAL A 409 0.88 -11.54 16.24
CA VAL A 409 0.00 -11.49 15.08
C VAL A 409 -1.21 -12.37 15.33
N LYS A 410 -2.39 -11.85 15.03
CA LYS A 410 -3.65 -12.59 15.05
C LYS A 410 -3.75 -13.38 13.76
N VAL A 411 -4.01 -14.67 13.89
CA VAL A 411 -4.06 -15.61 12.78
C VAL A 411 -5.34 -16.42 12.80
N ASP A 412 -5.77 -16.87 11.63
CA ASP A 412 -6.80 -17.90 11.46
C ASP A 412 -6.16 -19.18 10.92
N VAL A 413 -6.54 -20.30 11.53
CA VAL A 413 -6.13 -21.63 11.12
C VAL A 413 -7.32 -22.58 11.15
N GLY A 414 -7.91 -22.82 9.99
CA GLY A 414 -9.07 -23.71 9.85
C GLY A 414 -10.29 -23.25 10.66
N GLY A 415 -10.47 -21.94 10.84
CA GLY A 415 -11.55 -21.34 11.63
C GLY A 415 -11.20 -21.10 13.10
N ALA A 416 -10.05 -21.59 13.59
CA ALA A 416 -9.55 -21.27 14.92
C ALA A 416 -8.76 -19.95 14.87
N VAL A 417 -9.30 -18.91 15.49
CA VAL A 417 -8.68 -17.58 15.53
C VAL A 417 -7.98 -17.35 16.86
N GLY A 418 -6.71 -16.93 16.81
CA GLY A 418 -5.92 -16.62 18.00
C GLY A 418 -4.63 -15.88 17.69
N TRP A 419 -3.76 -15.78 18.67
CA TRP A 419 -2.53 -14.99 18.60
C TRP A 419 -1.28 -15.87 18.65
N VAL A 420 -0.31 -15.54 17.82
CA VAL A 420 1.01 -16.20 17.77
C VAL A 420 2.13 -15.13 17.78
N PRO A 421 3.29 -15.43 18.38
CA PRO A 421 4.41 -14.51 18.35
C PRO A 421 4.95 -14.39 16.92
N LEU A 422 5.27 -13.18 16.47
CA LEU A 422 5.77 -12.93 15.10
C LEU A 422 7.02 -13.77 14.78
N LEU A 423 7.90 -13.97 15.76
CA LEU A 423 9.11 -14.79 15.62
C LEU A 423 8.84 -16.29 15.37
N GLY A 424 7.61 -16.75 15.63
CA GLY A 424 7.18 -18.12 15.32
C GLY A 424 6.68 -18.31 13.88
N LEU A 425 6.71 -17.24 13.07
CA LEU A 425 6.15 -17.20 11.73
C LEU A 425 7.23 -16.97 10.67
N GLN A 426 7.20 -17.78 9.62
CA GLN A 426 7.82 -17.46 8.34
C GLN A 426 6.76 -16.83 7.44
N THR A 427 6.96 -15.57 7.06
CA THR A 427 6.05 -14.83 6.19
C THR A 427 6.81 -13.80 5.37
N GLN A 428 6.22 -13.40 4.25
CA GLN A 428 6.65 -12.26 3.45
C GLN A 428 5.68 -11.07 3.60
N ALA A 429 4.61 -11.24 4.38
CA ALA A 429 3.64 -10.19 4.64
C ALA A 429 4.30 -8.93 5.20
N TYR A 430 3.78 -7.79 4.79
CA TYR A 430 4.19 -6.53 5.38
C TYR A 430 3.41 -6.35 6.68
N ILE A 431 4.06 -6.72 7.80
CA ILE A 431 3.41 -6.81 9.12
C ILE A 431 2.83 -5.47 9.56
N ASP A 432 3.51 -4.35 9.28
CA ASP A 432 3.00 -3.02 9.64
C ASP A 432 1.72 -2.62 8.89
N ALA A 433 1.49 -3.23 7.72
CA ALA A 433 0.28 -3.08 6.94
C ALA A 433 -0.89 -3.96 7.41
N LEU A 434 -0.65 -4.89 8.35
CA LEU A 434 -1.76 -5.62 8.97
C LEU A 434 -2.59 -4.65 9.84
N PRO A 435 -3.93 -4.77 9.83
CA PRO A 435 -4.77 -3.94 10.67
C PRO A 435 -4.42 -4.16 12.15
N VAL A 436 -4.53 -3.11 12.95
CA VAL A 436 -4.35 -3.23 14.40
C VAL A 436 -5.67 -3.69 15.01
N ASP A 437 -5.66 -4.79 15.78
CA ASP A 437 -6.84 -5.25 16.50
C ASP A 437 -6.93 -4.57 17.87
N TYR A 438 -7.64 -3.44 17.93
CA TYR A 438 -7.90 -2.71 19.18
C TYR A 438 -8.83 -3.44 20.14
N GLN A 439 -9.44 -4.56 19.74
CA GLN A 439 -10.24 -5.42 20.63
C GLN A 439 -9.38 -6.51 21.30
N ALA A 440 -8.06 -6.52 21.06
CA ALA A 440 -7.14 -7.42 21.74
C ALA A 440 -7.27 -7.29 23.29
N PRO A 441 -7.33 -8.41 24.04
CA PRO A 441 -7.44 -8.36 25.50
C PRO A 441 -6.22 -7.69 26.12
N ASN A 442 -6.40 -6.63 26.90
CA ASN A 442 -5.28 -5.94 27.56
C ASN A 442 -4.48 -6.86 28.49
N ILE A 443 -3.18 -6.59 28.62
CA ILE A 443 -2.32 -7.28 29.59
C ILE A 443 -2.88 -7.02 31.00
N PRO A 444 -3.16 -8.07 31.81
CA PRO A 444 -3.60 -7.88 33.18
C PRO A 444 -2.56 -7.06 33.95
N THR A 445 -2.97 -5.96 34.57
CA THR A 445 -2.11 -5.24 35.51
C THR A 445 -1.75 -6.19 36.64
N PRO A 446 -0.47 -6.27 37.07
CA PRO A 446 -0.11 -7.05 38.25
C PRO A 446 -1.04 -6.67 39.40
N THR A 447 -1.69 -7.64 40.00
CA THR A 447 -2.51 -7.40 41.20
C THR A 447 -1.57 -6.81 42.24
N ILE A 448 -1.77 -5.54 42.61
CA ILE A 448 -1.07 -4.95 43.75
C ILE A 448 -1.51 -5.77 44.96
N GLU A 449 -0.61 -6.53 45.58
CA GLU A 449 -0.91 -7.23 46.82
C GLU A 449 -1.41 -6.22 47.86
N PRO A 450 -2.66 -6.35 48.36
CA PRO A 450 -3.14 -5.51 49.44
C PRO A 450 -2.35 -5.86 50.70
N GLY A 451 -1.34 -5.06 51.05
CA GLY A 451 -0.56 -5.27 52.28
C GLY A 451 0.83 -4.64 52.35
N SER A 452 1.42 -4.14 51.25
CA SER A 452 2.74 -3.50 51.30
C SER A 452 2.68 -2.02 51.71
N PHE A 453 1.98 -1.73 52.81
CA PHE A 453 2.09 -0.47 53.54
C PHE A 453 2.67 -0.75 54.92
N GLY A 454 3.94 -0.39 55.11
CA GLY A 454 4.50 0.00 56.40
C GLY A 454 4.57 -1.07 57.48
N ASN A 455 5.63 -1.88 57.49
CA ASN A 455 6.18 -2.33 58.76
C ASN A 455 6.75 -1.09 59.48
N ALA A 456 5.94 -0.43 60.29
CA ALA A 456 6.43 0.51 61.28
C ALA A 456 7.31 -0.28 62.27
N PHE A 457 8.63 -0.08 62.18
CA PHE A 457 9.50 -0.37 63.31
C PHE A 457 9.08 0.55 64.45
N PRO A 458 8.77 0.04 65.65
CA PRO A 458 8.59 0.88 66.82
C PRO A 458 9.92 1.58 67.09
N ASP A 459 9.89 2.91 67.11
CA ASP A 459 10.97 3.75 67.63
C ASP A 459 11.13 3.45 69.14
N PRO A 460 12.28 2.94 69.60
CA PRO A 460 12.50 2.61 71.00
C PRO A 460 12.61 3.82 71.93
N ASP A 461 12.63 5.06 71.40
CA ASP A 461 12.86 6.29 72.19
C ASP A 461 11.60 7.13 72.45
N ASN A 462 10.39 6.60 72.21
CA ASN A 462 9.15 7.28 72.64
C ASN A 462 8.17 6.28 73.31
N PRO A 463 8.10 6.24 74.65
CA PRO A 463 7.38 5.21 75.42
C PRO A 463 5.84 5.29 75.34
#